data_AF-A0A7V9NXH9-F1
#
_entry.id   AF-A0A7V9NXH9-F1
#
_cell.length_a   1.000
_cell.length_b   1.000
_cell.length_c   1.000
_cell.angle_alpha   90.00
_cell.angle_beta   90.00
_cell.angle_gamma   90.00
#
_symmetry.space_group_name_H-M   'P 1'
#
loop_
_entity.id
_entity.type
_entity.pdbx_description
1 polymer ?
#
loop_
_entity_poly.entity_id
_entity_poly.type
_entity_poly.pdbx_seq_one_letter_code
_entity_poly.pdbx_strand_id
1 'polypeptide(L)'
;MTKEELTKAIYTAFKNVKLEDGVGLYEADCLDEYRHPNDPIYISWKQKDERDSWETILPLFLTHTVHERVSSSNYFFMDSKGKRFHIPCYLLQDLEEKNSGNNPLITDITYKINGLLDYEILNTSQKQVIINFFDFKLEEFMKYDNDFDFEIYNAAREWFKTYFSL
;
A
#
# COMPACT_ATOMS: atom_id res chain seq x y z
N MET A 1 2.92 11.50 16.41
CA MET A 1 1.90 12.17 15.56
C MET A 1 0.56 11.51 15.88
N THR A 2 -0.55 12.24 15.88
CA THR A 2 -1.89 11.63 16.09
C THR A 2 -2.36 10.90 14.83
N LYS A 3 -3.32 9.97 14.96
CA LYS A 3 -3.95 9.30 13.82
C LYS A 3 -4.52 10.30 12.81
N GLU A 4 -5.21 11.34 13.28
CA GLU A 4 -5.82 12.37 12.42
C GLU A 4 -4.77 13.19 11.65
N GLU A 5 -3.69 13.58 12.30
CA GLU A 5 -2.57 14.27 11.64
C GLU A 5 -1.91 13.38 10.57
N LEU A 6 -1.73 12.09 10.88
CA LEU A 6 -1.15 11.13 9.94
C LEU A 6 -2.06 10.88 8.74
N THR A 7 -3.36 10.68 8.97
CA THR A 7 -4.36 10.57 7.90
C THR A 7 -4.28 11.78 6.97
N LYS A 8 -4.29 13.01 7.52
CA LYS A 8 -4.19 14.24 6.72
C LYS A 8 -2.87 14.32 5.94
N ALA A 9 -1.76 13.88 6.54
CA ALA A 9 -0.47 13.83 5.88
C ALA A 9 -0.48 12.85 4.70
N ILE A 10 -1.09 11.66 4.85
CA ILE A 10 -1.26 10.68 3.77
C ILE A 10 -2.05 11.28 2.61
N TYR A 11 -3.23 11.84 2.87
CA TYR A 11 -4.02 12.51 1.81
C TYR A 11 -3.21 13.59 1.10
N THR A 12 -2.46 14.40 1.84
CA THR A 12 -1.66 15.49 1.26
C THR A 12 -0.53 14.97 0.39
N ALA A 13 0.22 13.95 0.84
CA ALA A 13 1.37 13.40 0.12
C ALA A 13 0.97 12.67 -1.17
N PHE A 14 -0.26 12.14 -1.23
CA PHE A 14 -0.76 11.35 -2.36
C PHE A 14 -1.86 12.03 -3.19
N LYS A 15 -2.30 13.24 -2.85
CA LYS A 15 -3.47 13.94 -3.44
C LYS A 15 -3.58 13.90 -4.98
N ASN A 16 -2.47 14.01 -5.70
CA ASN A 16 -2.45 14.09 -7.16
C ASN A 16 -1.83 12.85 -7.83
N VAL A 17 -1.68 11.76 -7.09
CA VAL A 17 -1.13 10.52 -7.63
C VAL A 17 -2.18 9.85 -8.51
N LYS A 18 -1.80 9.63 -9.77
CA LYS A 18 -2.56 8.88 -10.77
C LYS A 18 -1.91 7.52 -11.01
N LEU A 19 -2.72 6.55 -11.43
CA LEU A 19 -2.25 5.22 -11.79
C LEU A 19 -1.47 5.25 -13.11
N GLU A 20 -1.85 6.17 -14.01
CA GLU A 20 -1.29 6.27 -15.37
C GLU A 20 -1.44 4.93 -16.13
N ASP A 21 -0.37 4.44 -16.73
CA ASP A 21 -0.25 3.13 -17.37
C ASP A 21 0.13 2.00 -16.39
N GLY A 22 0.24 2.30 -15.09
CA GLY A 22 0.56 1.34 -14.05
C GLY A 22 -0.49 0.25 -13.88
N VAL A 23 -0.09 -0.85 -13.25
CA VAL A 23 -0.97 -2.01 -13.01
C VAL A 23 -1.98 -1.68 -11.90
N GLY A 24 -3.26 -1.66 -12.27
CA GLY A 24 -4.37 -1.44 -11.35
C GLY A 24 -4.74 -2.65 -10.49
N LEU A 25 -5.79 -2.49 -9.68
CA LEU A 25 -6.33 -3.53 -8.80
C LEU A 25 -6.80 -4.76 -9.60
N TYR A 26 -7.66 -4.52 -10.59
CA TYR A 26 -8.27 -5.57 -11.40
C TYR A 26 -7.25 -6.17 -12.39
N GLU A 27 -6.32 -5.36 -12.91
CA GLU A 27 -5.18 -5.91 -13.65
C GLU A 27 -4.33 -6.84 -12.80
N ALA A 28 -4.05 -6.48 -11.54
CA ALA A 28 -3.24 -7.29 -10.64
C ALA A 28 -3.92 -8.64 -10.32
N ASP A 29 -5.24 -8.67 -10.11
CA ASP A 29 -5.99 -9.93 -9.98
C ASP A 29 -5.84 -10.83 -11.21
N CYS A 30 -5.92 -10.24 -12.41
CA CYS A 30 -5.75 -10.99 -13.64
C CYS A 30 -4.32 -11.58 -13.75
N LEU A 31 -3.30 -10.82 -13.34
CA LEU A 31 -1.92 -11.30 -13.33
C LEU A 31 -1.71 -12.44 -12.32
N ASP A 32 -2.34 -12.38 -11.16
CA ASP A 32 -2.36 -13.46 -10.15
C ASP A 32 -2.99 -14.74 -10.73
N GLU A 33 -4.03 -14.60 -11.57
CA GLU A 33 -4.65 -15.69 -12.33
C GLU A 33 -3.86 -16.12 -13.59
N TYR A 34 -2.62 -15.67 -13.77
CA TYR A 34 -1.80 -15.95 -14.97
C TYR A 34 -2.43 -15.49 -16.29
N ARG A 35 -3.28 -14.46 -16.25
CA ARG A 35 -3.82 -13.81 -17.46
C ARG A 35 -2.84 -12.75 -17.94
N HIS A 36 -2.60 -12.74 -19.23
CA HIS A 36 -1.64 -11.84 -19.85
C HIS A 36 -2.32 -10.71 -20.62
N PRO A 37 -1.60 -9.63 -21.00
CA PRO A 37 -2.19 -8.45 -21.66
C PRO A 37 -3.01 -8.70 -22.94
N ASN A 38 -2.86 -9.86 -23.57
CA ASN A 38 -3.60 -10.26 -24.76
C ASN A 38 -4.90 -11.06 -24.45
N ASP A 39 -5.14 -11.42 -23.18
CA ASP A 39 -6.37 -12.08 -22.75
C ASP A 39 -7.53 -11.07 -22.78
N PRO A 40 -8.66 -11.36 -23.46
CA PRO A 40 -9.85 -10.51 -23.43
C PRO A 40 -10.35 -10.20 -22.02
N ILE A 41 -10.20 -11.12 -21.06
CA ILE A 41 -10.57 -10.90 -19.67
C ILE A 41 -9.67 -9.84 -19.05
N TYR A 42 -8.35 -9.95 -19.23
CA TYR A 42 -7.40 -8.93 -18.77
C TYR A 42 -7.74 -7.55 -19.33
N ILE A 43 -8.00 -7.45 -20.63
CA ILE A 43 -8.36 -6.17 -21.29
C ILE A 43 -9.64 -5.59 -20.66
N SER A 44 -10.65 -6.42 -20.43
CA SER A 44 -11.92 -5.99 -19.84
C SER A 44 -11.80 -5.58 -18.37
N TRP A 45 -10.89 -6.21 -17.61
CA TRP A 45 -10.64 -5.90 -16.20
C TRP A 45 -9.79 -4.64 -16.05
N LYS A 46 -8.79 -4.48 -16.92
CA LYS A 46 -7.98 -3.25 -17.02
C LYS A 46 -8.82 -1.99 -17.22
N GLN A 47 -9.94 -2.11 -17.94
CA GLN A 47 -10.89 -1.01 -18.15
C GLN A 47 -11.70 -0.63 -16.90
N LYS A 48 -11.77 -1.50 -15.89
CA LYS A 48 -12.46 -1.23 -14.62
C LYS A 48 -11.58 -0.49 -13.61
N ASP A 49 -10.27 -0.52 -13.81
CA ASP A 49 -9.35 0.16 -12.90
C ASP A 49 -9.54 1.67 -12.94
N GLU A 50 -9.71 2.25 -11.77
CA GLU A 50 -9.64 3.68 -11.55
C GLU A 50 -8.22 4.17 -11.83
N ARG A 51 -8.10 5.24 -12.63
CA ARG A 51 -6.81 5.73 -13.14
C ARG A 51 -6.41 7.09 -12.59
N ASP A 52 -7.39 7.89 -12.19
CA ASP A 52 -7.25 9.32 -11.96
C ASP A 52 -7.19 9.68 -10.47
N SER A 53 -7.87 8.91 -9.61
CA SER A 53 -7.91 9.22 -8.18
C SER A 53 -8.01 7.97 -7.31
N TRP A 54 -6.97 7.71 -6.51
CA TRP A 54 -6.99 6.61 -5.53
C TRP A 54 -8.08 6.79 -4.47
N GLU A 55 -8.52 8.02 -4.22
CA GLU A 55 -9.60 8.31 -3.26
C GLU A 55 -10.93 7.67 -3.69
N THR A 56 -11.16 7.49 -4.99
CA THR A 56 -12.38 6.85 -5.51
C THR A 56 -12.47 5.38 -5.11
N ILE A 57 -11.32 4.69 -5.04
CA ILE A 57 -11.27 3.26 -4.68
C ILE A 57 -11.06 3.03 -3.19
N LEU A 58 -10.71 4.06 -2.40
CA LEU A 58 -10.52 3.95 -0.96
C LEU A 58 -11.70 3.26 -0.23
N PRO A 59 -12.99 3.51 -0.56
CA PRO A 59 -14.09 2.78 0.07
C PRO A 59 -13.96 1.25 -0.04
N LEU A 60 -13.39 0.72 -1.12
CA LEU A 60 -13.17 -0.72 -1.30
C LEU A 60 -12.21 -1.31 -0.25
N PHE A 61 -11.29 -0.49 0.25
CA PHE A 61 -10.32 -0.88 1.28
C PHE A 61 -10.89 -0.76 2.69
N LEU A 62 -11.79 0.21 2.94
CA LEU A 62 -12.32 0.50 4.27
C LEU A 62 -13.60 -0.27 4.62
N THR A 63 -14.31 -0.83 3.64
CA THR A 63 -15.55 -1.57 3.92
C THR A 63 -15.28 -3.03 4.30
N HIS A 64 -15.67 -3.44 5.52
CA HIS A 64 -15.57 -4.82 5.98
C HIS A 64 -16.66 -5.78 5.43
N THR A 65 -17.60 -5.28 4.63
CA THR A 65 -18.85 -5.99 4.29
C THR A 65 -18.84 -6.77 3.00
N VAL A 66 -17.76 -6.77 2.22
CA VAL A 66 -17.78 -7.43 0.91
C VAL A 66 -16.91 -8.67 0.92
N HIS A 67 -17.44 -9.73 0.32
CA HIS A 67 -16.69 -10.90 -0.17
C HIS A 67 -15.58 -10.55 -1.19
N GLU A 68 -15.36 -9.25 -1.44
CA GLU A 68 -14.39 -8.61 -2.32
C GLU A 68 -13.43 -7.77 -1.47
N ARG A 69 -12.75 -8.37 -0.48
CA ARG A 69 -11.56 -7.70 0.06
C ARG A 69 -10.61 -7.51 -1.12
N VAL A 70 -10.12 -6.29 -1.30
CA VAL A 70 -8.87 -6.08 -2.04
C VAL A 70 -7.87 -7.08 -1.50
N SER A 71 -7.44 -8.02 -2.34
CA SER A 71 -6.50 -9.04 -1.90
C SER A 71 -5.18 -8.36 -1.58
N SER A 72 -4.55 -8.75 -0.48
CA SER A 72 -3.17 -8.36 -0.24
C SER A 72 -2.24 -8.92 -1.33
N SER A 73 -2.67 -9.98 -2.06
CA SER A 73 -1.93 -10.52 -3.20
C SER A 73 -1.79 -9.52 -4.34
N ASN A 74 -2.81 -8.68 -4.61
CA ASN A 74 -2.79 -7.71 -5.71
C ASN A 74 -1.53 -6.84 -5.70
N TYR A 75 -1.14 -6.40 -4.50
CA TYR A 75 0.00 -5.52 -4.32
C TYR A 75 1.31 -6.09 -4.88
N PHE A 76 1.49 -7.42 -4.85
CA PHE A 76 2.70 -8.07 -5.35
C PHE A 76 2.73 -8.23 -6.87
N PHE A 77 1.59 -8.06 -7.55
CA PHE A 77 1.51 -8.06 -9.01
C PHE A 77 1.48 -6.66 -9.62
N MET A 78 1.42 -5.63 -8.78
CA MET A 78 1.52 -4.24 -9.20
C MET A 78 2.96 -3.85 -9.53
N ASP A 79 3.12 -3.04 -10.57
CA ASP A 79 4.38 -2.34 -10.83
C ASP A 79 4.56 -1.14 -9.88
N SER A 80 5.70 -0.45 -9.98
CA SER A 80 6.01 0.70 -9.13
C SER A 80 4.96 1.82 -9.19
N LYS A 81 4.32 2.05 -10.35
CA LYS A 81 3.22 3.01 -10.50
C LYS A 81 1.95 2.54 -9.81
N GLY A 82 1.56 1.28 -10.02
CA GLY A 82 0.46 0.62 -9.34
C GLY A 82 0.59 0.67 -7.83
N LYS A 83 1.77 0.30 -7.31
CA LYS A 83 2.08 0.42 -5.88
C LYS A 83 1.96 1.85 -5.38
N ARG A 84 2.61 2.81 -6.05
CA ARG A 84 2.52 4.24 -5.67
C ARG A 84 1.07 4.73 -5.59
N PHE A 85 0.22 4.31 -6.53
CA PHE A 85 -1.20 4.68 -6.56
C PHE A 85 -2.01 4.07 -5.39
N HIS A 86 -1.73 2.81 -5.01
CA HIS A 86 -2.51 2.10 -3.99
C HIS A 86 -1.95 2.19 -2.56
N ILE A 87 -0.68 2.57 -2.37
CA ILE A 87 -0.08 2.79 -1.04
C ILE A 87 -0.99 3.58 -0.09
N PRO A 88 -1.55 4.76 -0.44
CA PRO A 88 -2.39 5.51 0.51
C PRO A 88 -3.61 4.71 0.98
N CYS A 89 -4.20 3.89 0.11
CA CYS A 89 -5.33 3.03 0.48
C CYS A 89 -4.94 1.96 1.50
N TYR A 90 -3.81 1.28 1.30
CA TYR A 90 -3.31 0.28 2.25
C TYR A 90 -2.87 0.90 3.58
N LEU A 91 -2.25 2.08 3.56
CA LEU A 91 -1.90 2.81 4.79
C LEU A 91 -3.15 3.19 5.58
N LEU A 92 -4.16 3.75 4.92
CA LEU A 92 -5.40 4.19 5.57
C LEU A 92 -6.23 3.00 6.09
N GLN A 93 -6.27 1.89 5.35
CA GLN A 93 -6.90 0.65 5.81
C GLN A 93 -6.28 0.16 7.12
N ASP A 94 -4.96 0.08 7.18
CA ASP A 94 -4.22 -0.38 8.35
C ASP A 94 -4.34 0.60 9.54
N LEU A 95 -4.49 1.90 9.29
CA LEU A 95 -4.82 2.86 10.36
C LEU A 95 -6.23 2.65 10.93
N GLU A 96 -7.19 2.14 10.16
CA GLU A 96 -8.53 1.81 10.65
C GLU A 96 -8.58 0.45 11.35
N GLU A 97 -7.81 -0.52 10.86
CA GLU A 97 -7.67 -1.85 11.48
C GLU A 97 -6.78 -1.80 12.73
N LYS A 98 -7.40 -1.58 13.89
CA LYS A 98 -6.69 -1.64 15.19
C LYS A 98 -6.00 -2.99 15.34
N ASN A 99 -4.69 -2.98 15.62
CA ASN A 99 -3.88 -4.16 15.87
C ASN A 99 -3.88 -5.22 14.75
N SER A 100 -4.00 -4.83 13.48
CA SER A 100 -3.61 -5.72 12.37
C SER A 100 -2.20 -5.37 11.88
N GLY A 101 -1.42 -6.41 11.56
CA GLY A 101 -0.13 -6.31 10.87
C GLY A 101 -0.19 -6.78 9.42
N ASN A 102 -1.39 -6.90 8.85
CA ASN A 102 -1.60 -7.50 7.53
C ASN A 102 -1.60 -6.45 6.41
N ASN A 103 -0.51 -5.69 6.29
CA ASN A 103 -0.34 -4.67 5.28
C ASN A 103 0.69 -5.11 4.22
N PRO A 104 0.29 -5.26 2.95
CA PRO A 104 1.16 -5.84 1.92
C PRO A 104 2.37 -4.97 1.59
N LEU A 105 2.31 -3.64 1.80
CA LEU A 105 3.48 -2.76 1.72
C LEU A 105 4.57 -3.21 2.70
N ILE A 106 4.16 -3.50 3.93
CA ILE A 106 5.06 -3.88 5.02
C ILE A 106 5.65 -5.26 4.73
N THR A 107 4.82 -6.20 4.29
CA THR A 107 5.27 -7.51 3.84
C THR A 107 6.28 -7.41 2.68
N ASP A 108 6.00 -6.62 1.65
CA ASP A 108 6.88 -6.44 0.49
C ASP A 108 8.23 -5.85 0.89
N ILE A 109 8.25 -4.84 1.76
CA ILE A 109 9.48 -4.22 2.26
C ILE A 109 10.27 -5.18 3.16
N THR A 110 9.63 -5.81 4.15
CA THR A 110 10.30 -6.69 5.12
C THR A 110 10.91 -7.91 4.47
N TYR A 111 10.16 -8.58 3.58
CA TYR A 111 10.63 -9.79 2.90
C TYR A 111 11.33 -9.51 1.58
N LYS A 112 11.42 -8.23 1.16
CA LYS A 112 12.10 -7.78 -0.06
C LYS A 112 11.57 -8.50 -1.31
N ILE A 113 10.26 -8.74 -1.37
CA ILE A 113 9.63 -9.61 -2.38
C ILE A 113 9.87 -9.07 -3.78
N ASN A 114 9.61 -7.78 -4.01
CA ASN A 114 9.88 -7.12 -5.29
C ASN A 114 11.11 -6.19 -5.27
N GLY A 115 11.88 -6.22 -4.18
CA GLY A 115 12.98 -5.30 -3.94
C GLY A 115 12.53 -3.85 -3.66
N LEU A 116 13.45 -3.02 -3.15
CA LEU A 116 13.13 -1.63 -2.78
C LEU A 116 13.09 -0.64 -3.97
N LEU A 117 13.48 -1.09 -5.17
CA LEU A 117 13.49 -0.27 -6.39
C LEU A 117 12.09 0.24 -6.75
N ASP A 118 11.05 -0.54 -6.47
CA ASP A 118 9.66 -0.15 -6.72
C ASP A 118 9.24 1.11 -5.94
N TYR A 119 9.98 1.46 -4.90
CA TYR A 119 9.72 2.62 -4.06
C TYR A 119 10.57 3.85 -4.42
N GLU A 120 11.49 3.73 -5.39
CA GLU A 120 12.26 4.88 -5.89
C GLU A 120 11.37 5.96 -6.51
N ILE A 121 10.25 5.54 -7.12
CA ILE A 121 9.23 6.40 -7.72
C ILE A 121 8.56 7.34 -6.71
N LEU A 122 8.65 7.03 -5.41
CA LEU A 122 8.09 7.86 -4.35
C LEU A 122 8.92 9.13 -4.16
N ASN A 123 8.24 10.27 -4.10
CA ASN A 123 8.90 11.53 -3.76
C ASN A 123 9.21 11.62 -2.25
N THR A 124 9.96 12.64 -1.84
CA THR A 124 10.37 12.83 -0.44
C THR A 124 9.18 12.90 0.52
N SER A 125 8.10 13.61 0.15
CA SER A 125 6.91 13.72 1.03
C SER A 125 6.19 12.39 1.22
N GLN A 126 6.13 11.55 0.18
CA GLN A 126 5.50 10.23 0.23
C GLN A 126 6.33 9.27 1.09
N LYS A 127 7.65 9.27 0.91
CA LYS A 127 8.57 8.48 1.75
C LYS A 127 8.49 8.90 3.22
N GLN A 128 8.45 10.21 3.50
CA GLN A 128 8.34 10.71 4.86
C GLN A 128 7.02 10.30 5.52
N VAL A 129 5.91 10.30 4.79
CA VAL A 129 4.61 9.84 5.32
C VAL A 129 4.63 8.36 5.67
N ILE A 130 5.31 7.52 4.87
CA ILE A 130 5.48 6.10 5.15
C ILE A 130 6.31 5.90 6.43
N ILE A 131 7.36 6.71 6.65
CA ILE A 131 8.13 6.68 7.90
C ILE A 131 7.26 7.08 9.09
N ASN A 132 6.50 8.17 8.98
CA ASN A 132 5.61 8.61 10.04
C ASN A 132 4.54 7.55 10.36
N PHE A 133 4.10 6.81 9.34
CA PHE A 133 3.20 5.68 9.51
C PHE A 133 3.85 4.51 10.26
N PHE A 134 5.09 4.13 9.92
CA PHE A 134 5.83 3.14 10.69
C PHE A 134 5.97 3.56 12.16
N ASP A 135 6.41 4.79 12.42
CA ASP A 135 6.56 5.31 13.78
C ASP A 135 5.24 5.24 14.56
N PHE A 136 4.13 5.64 13.93
CA PHE A 136 2.81 5.57 14.54
C PHE A 136 2.39 4.14 14.91
N LYS A 137 2.55 3.18 13.99
CA LYS A 137 2.16 1.77 14.24
C LYS A 137 3.05 1.11 15.30
N LEU A 138 4.35 1.42 15.33
CA LEU A 138 5.26 0.93 16.37
C LEU A 138 4.85 1.42 17.77
N GLU A 139 4.48 2.71 17.89
CA GLU A 139 3.93 3.25 19.15
C GLU A 139 2.64 2.54 19.56
N GLU A 140 1.75 2.21 18.61
CA GLU A 140 0.53 1.44 18.89
C GLU A 140 0.86 0.00 19.35
N PHE A 141 1.73 -0.72 18.65
CA PHE A 141 2.08 -2.09 19.00
C PHE A 141 2.75 -2.19 20.38
N MET A 142 3.62 -1.24 20.73
CA MET A 142 4.19 -1.15 22.08
C MET A 142 3.12 -0.96 23.16
N LYS A 143 2.07 -0.17 22.87
CA LYS A 143 0.98 0.06 23.82
C LYS A 143 0.11 -1.19 24.03
N TYR A 144 0.01 -2.05 23.03
CA TYR A 144 -0.83 -3.25 23.04
C TYR A 144 -0.07 -4.56 23.21
N ASP A 145 1.23 -4.53 23.49
CA ASP A 145 2.10 -5.71 23.70
C ASP A 145 2.07 -6.67 22.48
N ASN A 146 2.07 -6.11 21.27
CA ASN A 146 2.04 -6.87 20.01
C ASN A 146 3.44 -7.01 19.41
N ASP A 147 4.28 -7.82 20.06
CA ASP A 147 5.69 -8.00 19.69
C ASP A 147 5.89 -8.52 18.26
N PHE A 148 4.99 -9.39 17.77
CA PHE A 148 5.14 -9.98 16.45
C PHE A 148 5.03 -8.93 15.34
N ASP A 149 3.97 -8.11 15.35
CA ASP A 149 3.80 -7.06 14.36
C ASP A 149 4.80 -5.92 14.57
N PHE A 150 5.22 -5.65 15.82
CA PHE A 150 6.28 -4.69 16.11
C PHE A 150 7.57 -5.03 15.37
N GLU A 151 8.06 -6.27 15.48
CA GLU A 151 9.31 -6.69 14.84
C GLU A 151 9.23 -6.58 13.30
N ILE A 152 8.09 -6.95 12.70
CA ILE A 152 7.88 -6.88 11.26
C ILE A 152 7.90 -5.42 10.77
N TYR A 153 7.17 -4.52 11.45
CA TYR A 153 7.11 -3.10 11.06
C TYR A 153 8.43 -2.39 11.33
N ASN A 154 9.12 -2.74 12.41
CA ASN A 154 10.41 -2.17 12.75
C ASN A 154 11.46 -2.57 11.71
N ALA A 155 11.49 -3.85 11.32
CA ALA A 155 12.36 -4.30 10.23
C ALA A 155 12.06 -3.54 8.92
N ALA A 156 10.78 -3.42 8.53
CA ALA A 156 10.39 -2.68 7.34
C ALA A 156 10.89 -1.23 7.38
N ARG A 157 10.67 -0.55 8.52
CA ARG A 157 11.09 0.83 8.74
C ARG A 157 12.60 1.00 8.59
N GLU A 158 13.39 0.17 9.26
CA GLU A 158 14.85 0.28 9.22
C GLU A 158 15.40 0.04 7.81
N TRP A 159 14.83 -0.95 7.08
CA TRP A 159 15.19 -1.17 5.68
C TRP A 159 14.85 0.02 4.80
N PHE A 160 13.64 0.57 4.95
CA PHE A 160 13.16 1.69 4.15
C PHE A 160 14.01 2.94 4.38
N LYS A 161 14.31 3.27 5.65
CA LYS A 161 15.18 4.41 6.01
C LYS A 161 16.59 4.25 5.48
N THR A 162 17.19 3.07 5.68
CA THR A 162 18.56 2.79 5.22
C THR A 162 18.69 2.93 3.71
N TYR A 163 17.75 2.35 2.96
CA TYR A 163 17.79 2.35 1.51
C TYR A 163 17.63 3.75 0.92
N PHE A 164 16.72 4.56 1.46
CA PHE A 164 16.46 5.91 0.97
C PHE A 164 17.30 7.00 1.64
N SER A 165 18.20 6.64 2.56
CA SER A 165 19.04 7.58 3.31
C SER A 165 18.23 8.66 4.04
N LEU A 166 17.16 8.23 4.73
CA LEU A 166 16.18 9.07 5.44
C LEU A 166 16.33 8.99 6.97
#